data_AF-A0A369QNU6-F1
#
_entry.id   AF-A0A369QNU6-F1
#
_cell.length_a   1.000
_cell.length_b   1.000
_cell.length_c   1.000
_cell.angle_alpha   90.00
_cell.angle_beta   90.00
_cell.angle_gamma   90.00
#
_symmetry.space_group_name_H-M   'P 1'
#
loop_
_entity.id
_entity.type
_entity.pdbx_description
1 polymer ?
#
loop_
_entity_poly.entity_id
_entity_poly.type
_entity_poly.pdbx_seq_one_letter_code
_entity_poly.pdbx_strand_id
1 'polypeptide(L)'
;MPVVYSGGGPVESIEPRIDFASIGGYYSGFLHTDTQLGTVPEADALVPEFGAAPGWNASSKLSGHAAIGWNLKFDKDGKVFAGGVPLLAAEGKWVKVYDPRKDDTQPGGVGAHRLGTEATYEWSENPALHAGTYAYGRYQNGKRTFGMAFLPMALTGPLSRLGRMSAMRTDGRFLASFTNRAIAGLTLRTFALRAVRSRWSAGKLSFRYSAPVVALDTITVNDLTEDRQDVTGMQSFRDRLNTVVPKYRSPLHDWELIDASPVAVSTLLPRMARKSAKSGRLTS
;
A
#
# COMPACT_ATOMS: atom_id res chain seq x y z
N MET A 1 8.39 2.80 26.80
CA MET A 1 7.59 1.70 26.21
C MET A 1 7.92 1.59 24.73
N PRO A 2 8.34 0.41 24.24
CA PRO A 2 8.48 0.16 22.81
C PRO A 2 7.11 -0.12 22.18
N VAL A 3 6.83 0.52 21.05
CA VAL A 3 5.63 0.26 20.24
C VAL A 3 6.08 -0.18 18.85
N VAL A 4 5.59 -1.34 18.41
CA VAL A 4 5.88 -1.89 17.07
C VAL A 4 4.84 -1.40 16.08
N TYR A 5 5.28 -0.77 15.00
CA TYR A 5 4.43 -0.24 13.93
C TYR A 5 4.43 -1.12 12.68
N SER A 6 5.47 -1.94 12.47
CA SER A 6 5.53 -2.89 11.36
C SER A 6 6.25 -4.17 11.77
N GLY A 7 5.68 -5.33 11.46
CA GLY A 7 6.30 -6.65 11.64
C GLY A 7 6.95 -7.22 10.37
N GLY A 8 7.11 -6.39 9.32
CA GLY A 8 7.66 -6.80 8.02
C GLY A 8 8.77 -5.88 7.54
N GLY A 9 9.69 -5.51 8.43
CA GLY A 9 10.83 -4.62 8.13
C GLY A 9 11.94 -5.29 7.30
N PRO A 10 12.87 -4.51 6.72
CA PRO A 10 13.13 -3.10 7.03
C PRO A 10 12.16 -2.11 6.35
N VAL A 11 11.85 -1.03 7.07
CA VAL A 11 11.17 0.16 6.54
C VAL A 11 12.16 1.23 6.10
N GLU A 12 11.72 2.18 5.29
CA GLU A 12 12.58 3.26 4.78
C GLU A 12 12.75 4.40 5.80
N SER A 13 11.68 4.80 6.47
CA SER A 13 11.71 5.83 7.51
C SER A 13 10.54 5.67 8.47
N ILE A 14 10.76 6.12 9.71
CA ILE A 14 9.74 6.23 10.74
C ILE A 14 10.02 7.52 11.52
N GLU A 15 8.99 8.33 11.69
CA GLU A 15 9.03 9.62 12.37
C GLU A 15 7.95 9.63 13.45
N PRO A 16 8.31 9.84 14.73
CA PRO A 16 7.33 9.92 15.80
C PRO A 16 6.49 11.20 15.66
N ARG A 17 5.19 11.06 15.89
CA ARG A 17 4.19 12.15 15.83
C ARG A 17 3.36 12.16 17.11
N ILE A 18 2.96 13.36 17.52
CA ILE A 18 2.02 13.58 18.62
C ILE A 18 0.84 14.35 18.09
N ASP A 19 -0.38 13.83 18.32
CA ASP A 19 -1.63 14.45 17.86
C ASP A 19 -1.54 14.85 16.38
N PHE A 20 -1.04 13.93 15.56
CA PHE A 20 -0.81 14.08 14.10
C PHE A 20 0.22 15.16 13.69
N ALA A 21 0.90 15.81 14.64
CA ALA A 21 1.90 16.83 14.40
C ALA A 21 3.32 16.36 14.75
N SER A 22 4.32 17.13 14.28
CA SER A 22 5.71 16.99 14.77
C SER A 22 5.77 17.25 16.27
N ILE A 23 6.66 16.55 16.98
CA ILE A 23 6.90 16.80 18.41
C ILE A 23 7.44 18.23 18.58
N GLY A 24 6.66 19.08 19.22
CA GLY A 24 7.04 20.47 19.53
C GLY A 24 7.90 20.59 20.78
N GLY A 25 8.54 21.76 20.95
CA GLY A 25 9.40 22.07 22.10
C GLY A 25 8.71 22.04 23.47
N TYR A 26 7.38 22.07 23.52
CA TYR A 26 6.59 21.93 24.74
C TYR A 26 6.90 20.63 25.50
N TYR A 27 7.26 19.55 24.80
CA TYR A 27 7.61 18.26 25.41
C TYR A 27 9.10 18.11 25.75
N SER A 28 9.90 19.16 25.53
CA SER A 28 11.35 19.12 25.74
C SER A 28 11.70 18.76 27.19
N GLY A 29 12.53 17.73 27.38
CA GLY A 29 12.93 17.23 28.71
C GLY A 29 11.89 16.37 29.42
N PHE A 30 10.71 16.18 28.82
CA PHE A 30 9.64 15.33 29.34
C PHE A 30 9.30 14.15 28.42
N LEU A 31 9.65 14.24 27.14
CA LEU A 31 9.47 13.19 26.16
C LEU A 31 10.78 12.89 25.44
N HIS A 32 11.13 11.62 25.38
CA HIS A 32 12.20 11.09 24.57
C HIS A 32 11.65 10.02 23.63
N THR A 33 12.16 10.01 22.40
CA THR A 33 11.82 9.01 21.39
C THR A 33 13.09 8.45 20.77
N ASP A 34 13.15 7.12 20.71
CA ASP A 34 14.16 6.39 19.95
C ASP A 34 13.46 5.55 18.87
N THR A 35 14.08 5.33 17.72
CA THR A 35 13.44 4.71 16.55
C THR A 35 14.28 3.60 15.95
N GLN A 36 13.62 2.50 15.57
CA GLN A 36 14.21 1.39 14.83
C GLN A 36 13.45 1.14 13.53
N LEU A 37 14.19 0.86 12.45
CA LEU A 37 13.63 0.65 11.11
C LEU A 37 13.29 -0.82 10.84
N GLY A 38 13.56 -1.72 11.77
CA GLY A 38 13.39 -3.16 11.63
C GLY A 38 14.43 -3.78 10.71
N THR A 39 15.67 -3.30 10.74
CA THR A 39 16.80 -3.95 10.04
C THR A 39 17.08 -5.35 10.62
N VAL A 40 17.76 -6.19 9.84
CA VAL A 40 18.00 -7.60 10.21
C VAL A 40 19.48 -7.92 10.01
N PRO A 41 20.29 -7.98 11.09
CA PRO A 41 19.95 -7.62 12.46
C PRO A 41 19.89 -6.08 12.67
N GLU A 42 19.14 -5.65 13.69
CA GLU A 42 19.24 -4.28 14.22
C GLU A 42 20.60 -4.05 14.91
N ALA A 43 21.12 -2.84 14.75
CA ALA A 43 22.43 -2.47 15.30
C ALA A 43 22.43 -2.47 16.83
N ASP A 44 21.37 -1.90 17.43
CA ASP A 44 21.21 -1.67 18.85
C ASP A 44 19.78 -1.95 19.33
N ALA A 45 19.52 -1.71 20.61
CA ALA A 45 18.20 -1.81 21.22
C ALA A 45 17.69 -0.40 21.53
N LEU A 46 16.38 -0.19 21.49
CA LEU A 46 15.77 1.09 21.85
C LEU A 46 16.19 1.54 23.25
N VAL A 47 16.65 2.77 23.42
CA VAL A 47 17.19 3.28 24.68
C VAL A 47 16.21 4.25 25.35
N PRO A 48 15.71 3.96 26.56
CA PRO A 48 14.96 4.93 27.35
C PRO A 48 15.91 5.97 27.99
N GLU A 49 15.57 7.25 27.90
CA GLU A 49 16.37 8.34 28.49
C GLU A 49 16.13 8.50 30.02
N PHE A 50 14.87 8.47 30.46
CA PHE A 50 14.45 8.86 31.81
C PHE A 50 14.44 7.70 32.83
N GLY A 51 15.36 6.73 32.66
CA GLY A 51 15.56 5.63 33.60
C GLY A 51 15.56 4.26 32.91
N ALA A 52 16.07 3.26 33.63
CA ALA A 52 16.15 1.90 33.10
C ALA A 52 14.75 1.30 32.91
N ALA A 53 14.57 0.59 31.80
CA ALA A 53 13.41 -0.27 31.59
C ALA A 53 13.75 -1.68 32.11
N PRO A 54 13.10 -2.17 33.20
CA PRO A 54 13.40 -3.49 33.75
C PRO A 54 13.24 -4.59 32.69
N GLY A 55 14.27 -5.43 32.54
CA GLY A 55 14.28 -6.51 31.54
C GLY A 55 14.62 -6.07 30.10
N TRP A 56 14.79 -4.77 29.85
CA TRP A 56 15.24 -4.25 28.56
C TRP A 56 16.74 -3.95 28.62
N ASN A 57 17.50 -4.52 27.69
CA ASN A 57 18.96 -4.36 27.65
C ASN A 57 19.47 -4.31 26.20
N ALA A 58 20.80 -4.26 26.01
CA ALA A 58 21.42 -4.19 24.69
C ALA A 58 21.07 -5.36 23.74
N SER A 59 20.57 -6.48 24.28
CA SER A 59 20.10 -7.64 23.51
C SER A 59 18.61 -7.53 23.11
N SER A 60 17.87 -6.55 23.63
CA SER A 60 16.45 -6.31 23.32
C SER A 60 16.27 -5.61 21.96
N LYS A 61 16.92 -6.14 20.92
CA LYS A 61 16.89 -5.58 19.56
C LYS A 61 15.66 -6.06 18.83
N LEU A 62 14.82 -5.14 18.35
CA LEU A 62 13.60 -5.47 17.61
C LEU A 62 13.90 -5.72 16.13
N SER A 63 14.83 -6.65 15.85
CA SER A 63 15.21 -7.00 14.48
C SER A 63 13.99 -7.44 13.67
N GLY A 64 13.87 -6.90 12.45
CA GLY A 64 12.72 -7.18 11.57
C GLY A 64 11.43 -6.43 11.91
N HIS A 65 11.41 -5.64 12.99
CA HIS A 65 10.25 -4.91 13.45
C HIS A 65 10.55 -3.42 13.51
N ALA A 66 9.80 -2.60 12.76
CA ALA A 66 9.93 -1.15 12.89
C ALA A 66 9.20 -0.69 14.14
N ALA A 67 9.90 0.03 15.01
CA ALA A 67 9.40 0.36 16.34
C ALA A 67 9.85 1.75 16.80
N ILE A 68 9.06 2.34 17.70
CA ILE A 68 9.41 3.58 18.40
C ILE A 68 9.43 3.29 19.90
N GLY A 69 10.53 3.65 20.55
CA GLY A 69 10.67 3.68 21.99
C GLY A 69 10.16 5.01 22.53
N TRP A 70 8.95 5.01 23.08
CA TRP A 70 8.36 6.19 23.73
C TRP A 70 8.75 6.23 25.20
N ASN A 71 9.44 7.27 25.64
CA ASN A 71 9.83 7.42 27.03
C ASN A 71 9.33 8.76 27.57
N LEU A 72 8.38 8.69 28.50
CA LEU A 72 7.69 9.85 29.08
C LEU A 72 8.12 10.01 30.52
N LYS A 73 8.46 11.23 30.91
CA LYS A 73 8.78 11.61 32.28
C LYS A 73 7.56 12.27 32.91
N PHE A 74 7.23 11.84 34.11
CA PHE A 74 6.19 12.50 34.89
C PHE A 74 6.62 13.92 35.25
N ASP A 75 5.80 14.90 34.88
CA ASP A 75 5.98 16.29 35.29
C ASP A 75 5.33 16.53 36.65
N LYS A 76 6.16 16.82 37.66
CA LYS A 76 5.68 17.10 39.02
C LYS A 76 4.87 18.39 39.10
N ASP A 77 5.13 19.35 38.22
CA ASP A 77 4.38 20.60 38.16
C ASP A 77 3.02 20.39 37.47
N GLY A 78 2.79 19.23 36.84
CA GLY A 78 1.59 18.93 36.09
C GLY A 78 1.35 19.88 34.92
N LYS A 79 2.40 20.49 34.37
CA LYS A 79 2.30 21.39 33.21
C LYS A 79 2.36 20.61 31.91
N VAL A 80 3.20 19.59 31.84
CA VAL A 80 3.33 18.68 30.69
C VAL A 80 2.58 17.39 30.99
N PHE A 81 1.74 16.95 30.05
CA PHE A 81 0.83 15.79 30.20
C PHE A 81 -0.27 15.94 31.27
N ALA A 82 -0.65 17.19 31.61
CA ALA A 82 -1.71 17.47 32.59
C ALA A 82 -3.04 16.79 32.28
N GLY A 83 -3.41 16.74 30.99
CA GLY A 83 -4.60 16.07 30.48
C GLY A 83 -4.40 14.59 30.14
N GLY A 84 -3.25 14.01 30.47
CA GLY A 84 -2.86 12.66 30.09
C GLY A 84 -1.84 12.62 28.94
N VAL A 85 -1.51 11.39 28.52
CA VAL A 85 -0.59 11.14 27.41
C VAL A 85 -1.33 11.40 26.09
N PRO A 86 -0.82 12.28 25.21
CA PRO A 86 -1.45 12.59 23.93
C PRO A 86 -1.35 11.40 22.96
N LEU A 87 -2.02 11.50 21.80
CA LEU A 87 -2.02 10.41 20.82
C LEU A 87 -0.61 10.24 20.24
N LEU A 88 -0.02 9.08 20.49
CA LEU A 88 1.28 8.71 19.95
C LEU A 88 1.11 8.03 18.59
N ALA A 89 1.63 8.64 17.55
CA ALA A 89 1.53 8.17 16.17
C ALA A 89 2.90 8.09 15.50
N ALA A 90 2.93 7.46 14.33
CA ALA A 90 4.13 7.38 13.51
C ALA A 90 3.78 7.72 12.06
N GLU A 91 4.58 8.61 11.48
CA GLU A 91 4.56 8.92 10.04
C GLU A 91 5.81 8.31 9.42
N GLY A 92 5.72 7.76 8.21
CA GLY A 92 6.91 7.19 7.60
C GLY A 92 6.70 6.66 6.20
N LYS A 93 7.84 6.43 5.54
CA LYS A 93 7.90 5.58 4.35
C LYS A 93 8.16 4.15 4.85
N TRP A 94 7.13 3.32 4.78
CA TRP A 94 7.11 2.00 5.37
C TRP A 94 8.00 0.99 4.61
N VAL A 95 7.50 -0.23 4.43
CA VAL A 95 8.26 -1.37 3.93
C VAL A 95 8.86 -1.12 2.54
N LYS A 96 10.12 -1.52 2.35
CA LYS A 96 10.83 -1.46 1.07
C LYS A 96 10.34 -2.58 0.14
N VAL A 97 10.44 -2.40 -1.18
CA VAL A 97 9.93 -3.34 -2.18
C VAL A 97 11.00 -3.86 -3.12
N TYR A 98 10.80 -5.09 -3.57
CA TYR A 98 11.58 -5.64 -4.65
C TYR A 98 11.08 -5.09 -5.99
N ASP A 99 11.95 -4.35 -6.70
CA ASP A 99 11.74 -3.98 -8.10
C ASP A 99 12.54 -4.90 -9.04
N PRO A 100 11.89 -5.77 -9.83
CA PRO A 100 12.58 -6.66 -10.78
C PRO A 100 13.22 -5.93 -11.96
N ARG A 101 12.88 -4.67 -12.23
CA ARG A 101 13.59 -3.85 -13.23
C ARG A 101 14.98 -3.45 -12.75
N LYS A 102 15.20 -3.50 -11.44
CA LYS A 102 16.47 -3.13 -10.79
C LYS A 102 17.29 -4.35 -10.39
N ASP A 103 16.92 -5.54 -10.88
CA ASP A 103 17.61 -6.80 -10.62
C ASP A 103 18.18 -7.33 -11.95
N ASP A 104 19.50 -7.31 -12.10
CA ASP A 104 20.20 -7.83 -13.29
C ASP A 104 20.04 -9.35 -13.50
N THR A 105 19.57 -10.11 -12.50
CA THR A 105 19.28 -11.54 -12.63
C THR A 105 17.92 -11.78 -13.28
N GLN A 106 17.11 -10.74 -13.44
CA GLN A 106 15.80 -10.81 -14.07
C GLN A 106 15.84 -10.41 -15.55
N PRO A 107 15.03 -11.04 -16.41
CA PRO A 107 14.91 -10.66 -17.81
C PRO A 107 14.51 -9.18 -17.99
N GLY A 108 15.45 -8.38 -18.50
CA GLY A 108 15.26 -6.94 -18.75
C GLY A 108 15.38 -6.06 -17.51
N GLY A 109 15.97 -6.56 -16.42
CA GLY A 109 16.35 -5.77 -15.25
C GLY A 109 17.81 -5.35 -15.30
N VAL A 110 18.13 -4.23 -14.65
CA VAL A 110 19.48 -3.67 -14.52
C VAL A 110 19.63 -3.11 -13.10
N GLY A 111 20.51 -3.70 -12.29
CA GLY A 111 20.84 -3.21 -10.96
C GLY A 111 21.07 -4.31 -9.93
N ALA A 112 21.21 -3.88 -8.68
CA ALA A 112 21.65 -4.71 -7.55
C ALA A 112 20.51 -5.28 -6.68
N HIS A 113 19.24 -5.05 -7.01
CA HIS A 113 18.15 -5.70 -6.29
C HIS A 113 18.28 -7.22 -6.43
N ARG A 114 17.95 -7.97 -5.37
CA ARG A 114 17.91 -9.45 -5.41
C ARG A 114 16.70 -9.96 -4.65
N LEU A 115 15.84 -10.72 -5.32
CA LEU A 115 14.67 -11.32 -4.68
C LEU A 115 15.09 -12.21 -3.50
N GLY A 116 14.52 -11.95 -2.32
CA GLY A 116 14.85 -12.64 -1.07
C GLY A 116 15.96 -11.95 -0.26
N THR A 117 16.63 -10.93 -0.80
CA THR A 117 17.64 -10.13 -0.08
C THR A 117 17.10 -8.72 0.18
N GLU A 118 16.34 -8.58 1.27
CA GLU A 118 15.60 -7.33 1.58
C GLU A 118 16.48 -6.10 1.80
N ALA A 119 17.76 -6.28 2.16
CA ALA A 119 18.73 -5.20 2.26
C ALA A 119 18.98 -4.47 0.92
N THR A 120 18.69 -5.13 -0.21
CA THR A 120 18.84 -4.55 -1.55
C THR A 120 17.61 -3.77 -2.00
N TYR A 121 16.49 -3.88 -1.28
CA TYR A 121 15.23 -3.27 -1.69
C TYR A 121 15.23 -1.77 -1.44
N GLU A 122 14.42 -1.05 -2.19
CA GLU A 122 14.20 0.39 -2.03
C GLU A 122 12.72 0.68 -1.79
N TRP A 123 12.41 1.86 -1.28
CA TRP A 123 11.03 2.29 -1.19
C TRP A 123 10.48 2.70 -2.56
N SER A 124 9.22 2.36 -2.83
CA SER A 124 8.51 2.76 -4.04
C SER A 124 7.07 3.16 -3.73
N GLU A 125 6.54 4.12 -4.48
CA GLU A 125 5.12 4.49 -4.45
C GLU A 125 4.24 3.54 -5.25
N ASN A 126 4.84 2.63 -6.03
CA ASN A 126 4.09 1.72 -6.89
C ASN A 126 3.46 0.58 -6.08
N PRO A 127 2.13 0.55 -5.90
CA PRO A 127 1.47 -0.44 -5.07
C PRO A 127 1.51 -1.86 -5.67
N ALA A 128 1.77 -2.00 -6.98
CA ALA A 128 1.97 -3.32 -7.60
C ALA A 128 3.27 -3.99 -7.12
N LEU A 129 4.32 -3.22 -6.83
CA LEU A 129 5.57 -3.75 -6.28
C LEU A 129 5.40 -4.16 -4.81
N HIS A 130 4.61 -3.40 -4.04
CA HIS A 130 4.19 -3.79 -2.68
C HIS A 130 3.40 -5.10 -2.69
N ALA A 131 2.42 -5.22 -3.60
CA ALA A 131 1.62 -6.44 -3.78
C ALA A 131 2.50 -7.65 -4.16
N GLY A 132 3.44 -7.46 -5.10
CA GLY A 132 4.36 -8.50 -5.53
C GLY A 132 5.28 -8.97 -4.40
N THR A 133 5.86 -8.02 -3.66
CA THR A 133 6.74 -8.31 -2.50
C THR A 133 5.95 -9.02 -1.39
N TYR A 134 4.71 -8.60 -1.12
CA TYR A 134 3.83 -9.25 -0.15
C TYR A 134 3.43 -10.68 -0.57
N ALA A 135 3.19 -10.89 -1.87
CA ALA A 135 2.85 -12.19 -2.41
C ALA A 135 4.01 -13.19 -2.27
N TYR A 136 5.24 -12.75 -2.57
CA TYR A 136 6.44 -13.54 -2.32
C TYR A 136 6.61 -13.83 -0.82
N GLY A 137 6.47 -12.79 0.01
CA GLY A 137 6.63 -12.87 1.45
C GLY A 137 8.03 -12.48 1.92
N ARG A 138 8.15 -12.31 3.23
CA ARG A 138 9.38 -11.92 3.92
C ARG A 138 9.90 -13.06 4.76
N TYR A 139 11.22 -13.22 4.75
CA TYR A 139 11.90 -14.33 5.37
C TYR A 139 13.08 -13.84 6.19
N GLN A 140 13.18 -14.33 7.42
CA GLN A 140 14.29 -14.07 8.33
C GLN A 140 14.75 -15.41 8.90
N ASN A 141 16.05 -15.69 8.85
CA ASN A 141 16.63 -16.98 9.29
C ASN A 141 15.91 -18.20 8.69
N GLY A 142 15.53 -18.13 7.40
CA GLY A 142 14.80 -19.19 6.70
C GLY A 142 13.34 -19.37 7.11
N LYS A 143 12.83 -18.60 8.09
CA LYS A 143 11.45 -18.63 8.54
C LYS A 143 10.67 -17.47 7.93
N ARG A 144 9.46 -17.74 7.48
CA ARG A 144 8.55 -16.68 7.00
C ARG A 144 8.07 -15.84 8.17
N THR A 145 8.34 -14.55 8.11
CA THR A 145 7.85 -13.57 9.09
C THR A 145 6.58 -12.90 8.61
N PHE A 146 6.45 -12.67 7.30
CA PHE A 146 5.33 -11.92 6.74
C PHE A 146 4.96 -12.35 5.31
N GLY A 147 3.73 -12.05 4.87
CA GLY A 147 3.26 -12.32 3.50
C GLY A 147 2.80 -13.75 3.22
N MET A 148 2.58 -14.05 1.93
CA MET A 148 1.83 -15.25 1.53
C MET A 148 2.68 -16.48 1.19
N ALA A 149 4.00 -16.34 0.97
CA ALA A 149 4.92 -17.41 0.58
C ALA A 149 4.70 -18.02 -0.81
N PHE A 150 4.36 -17.21 -1.81
CA PHE A 150 4.35 -17.73 -3.18
C PHE A 150 5.76 -17.85 -3.73
N LEU A 151 6.08 -19.03 -4.28
CA LEU A 151 7.37 -19.28 -4.92
C LEU A 151 7.60 -18.28 -6.08
N PRO A 152 8.85 -17.88 -6.36
CA PRO A 152 9.18 -16.93 -7.44
C PRO A 152 8.59 -17.36 -8.80
N MET A 153 8.61 -18.67 -9.05
CA MET A 153 8.14 -19.27 -10.31
C MET A 153 6.61 -19.28 -10.46
N ALA A 154 5.87 -18.95 -9.39
CA ALA A 154 4.43 -18.79 -9.40
C ALA A 154 3.98 -17.39 -9.84
N LEU A 155 4.88 -16.40 -9.90
CA LEU A 155 4.64 -15.10 -10.53
C LEU A 155 4.91 -15.23 -12.04
N THR A 156 4.00 -15.88 -12.77
CA THR A 156 4.22 -16.20 -14.19
C THR A 156 3.93 -15.00 -15.10
N GLY A 157 5.02 -14.38 -15.50
CA GLY A 157 5.18 -13.31 -16.50
C GLY A 157 6.61 -12.78 -16.32
N PRO A 158 7.25 -12.18 -17.35
CA PRO A 158 8.54 -11.55 -17.09
C PRO A 158 8.31 -10.50 -16.00
N LEU A 159 8.99 -10.63 -14.86
CA LEU A 159 8.82 -9.74 -13.71
C LEU A 159 9.03 -8.26 -14.12
N SER A 160 9.70 -8.00 -15.24
CA SER A 160 9.76 -6.70 -15.93
C SER A 160 8.40 -6.11 -16.34
N ARG A 161 7.31 -6.88 -16.45
CA ARG A 161 5.94 -6.36 -16.61
C ARG A 161 5.38 -5.75 -15.32
N LEU A 162 5.68 -6.29 -14.13
CA LEU A 162 5.32 -5.65 -12.85
C LEU A 162 5.99 -4.28 -12.71
N GLY A 163 7.22 -4.17 -13.22
CA GLY A 163 7.89 -2.89 -13.41
C GLY A 163 7.22 -1.95 -14.41
N ARG A 164 6.60 -2.45 -15.49
CA ARG A 164 5.83 -1.62 -16.44
C ARG A 164 4.43 -1.25 -15.94
N MET A 165 3.94 -1.90 -14.89
CA MET A 165 2.72 -1.51 -14.17
C MET A 165 2.91 -0.22 -13.33
N SER A 166 4.14 0.31 -13.32
CA SER A 166 4.61 1.54 -12.65
C SER A 166 4.04 2.86 -13.17
N ALA A 167 3.02 2.86 -14.03
CA ALA A 167 2.38 4.11 -14.48
C ALA A 167 1.31 4.64 -13.50
N MET A 168 0.91 3.86 -12.48
CA MET A 168 0.11 4.38 -11.37
C MET A 168 1.03 4.97 -10.31
N ARG A 169 1.42 6.24 -10.50
CA ARG A 169 1.86 7.09 -9.39
C ARG A 169 0.62 7.43 -8.59
N THR A 170 0.56 6.96 -7.35
CA THR A 170 -0.35 7.50 -6.34
C THR A 170 0.46 8.50 -5.55
N ASP A 171 0.06 9.76 -5.62
CA ASP A 171 0.68 10.88 -4.92
C ASP A 171 0.79 10.54 -3.43
N GLY A 172 2.01 10.25 -2.98
CA GLY A 172 2.41 10.26 -1.58
C GLY A 172 1.65 9.31 -0.64
N ARG A 173 2.33 8.21 -0.29
CA ARG A 173 2.25 7.50 1.00
C ARG A 173 1.09 6.49 1.15
N PHE A 174 1.48 5.21 1.14
CA PHE A 174 0.62 4.07 1.44
C PHE A 174 0.79 3.67 2.92
N LEU A 175 -0.27 3.75 3.72
CA LEU A 175 -0.28 3.27 5.11
C LEU A 175 -1.06 1.95 5.15
N ALA A 176 -0.35 0.83 5.19
CA ALA A 176 -0.94 -0.49 5.25
C ALA A 176 -1.10 -0.91 6.72
N SER A 177 -2.34 -0.91 7.22
CA SER A 177 -2.66 -1.57 8.49
C SER A 177 -2.90 -3.05 8.20
N PHE A 178 -2.08 -3.92 8.80
CA PHE A 178 -2.07 -5.36 8.51
C PHE A 178 -2.73 -6.13 9.65
N THR A 179 -3.99 -6.52 9.48
CA THR A 179 -4.64 -7.47 10.39
C THR A 179 -5.12 -8.72 9.63
N ASN A 180 -4.51 -9.85 9.99
CA ASN A 180 -5.00 -11.22 9.89
C ASN A 180 -5.33 -11.88 8.51
N ARG A 181 -5.21 -13.22 8.51
CA ARG A 181 -5.13 -14.14 7.35
C ARG A 181 -6.35 -14.17 6.42
N ALA A 182 -7.53 -13.70 6.84
CA ALA A 182 -8.72 -13.63 6.00
C ALA A 182 -8.69 -12.46 5.00
N ILE A 183 -7.78 -11.49 5.20
CA ILE A 183 -7.71 -10.25 4.43
C ILE A 183 -6.67 -10.34 3.30
N ALA A 184 -5.88 -11.43 3.19
CA ALA A 184 -4.79 -11.51 2.20
C ALA A 184 -5.24 -11.34 0.73
N GLY A 185 -6.42 -11.87 0.37
CA GLY A 185 -7.00 -11.67 -0.96
C GLY A 185 -7.65 -10.29 -1.16
N LEU A 186 -8.08 -9.65 -0.06
CA LEU A 186 -8.69 -8.32 -0.06
C LEU A 186 -7.61 -7.23 -0.07
N THR A 187 -6.52 -7.40 0.69
CA THR A 187 -5.34 -6.54 0.68
C THR A 187 -4.68 -6.56 -0.69
N LEU A 188 -4.51 -7.74 -1.32
CA LEU A 188 -3.97 -7.80 -2.68
C LEU A 188 -4.87 -7.05 -3.68
N ARG A 189 -6.19 -7.09 -3.50
CA ARG A 189 -7.16 -6.34 -4.32
C ARG A 189 -7.19 -4.85 -4.00
N THR A 190 -6.85 -4.42 -2.78
CA THR A 190 -6.70 -3.00 -2.45
C THR A 190 -5.37 -2.42 -2.90
N PHE A 191 -4.28 -3.20 -2.84
CA PHE A 191 -2.98 -2.84 -3.43
C PHE A 191 -3.03 -2.84 -4.97
N ALA A 192 -3.72 -3.81 -5.57
CA ALA A 192 -4.01 -3.84 -6.99
C ALA A 192 -5.14 -2.85 -7.30
N LEU A 193 -4.81 -1.55 -7.26
CA LEU A 193 -5.67 -0.47 -7.75
C LEU A 193 -6.32 -0.88 -9.08
N ARG A 194 -7.56 -0.42 -9.28
CA ARG A 194 -8.58 -0.77 -10.31
C ARG A 194 -8.10 -1.20 -11.71
N ALA A 195 -6.89 -0.86 -12.14
CA ALA A 195 -6.28 -1.29 -13.40
C ALA A 195 -5.56 -2.65 -13.34
N VAL A 196 -5.32 -3.23 -12.16
CA VAL A 196 -4.60 -4.49 -11.99
C VAL A 196 -5.55 -5.56 -11.46
N ARG A 197 -5.72 -6.65 -12.21
CA ARG A 197 -6.49 -7.81 -11.77
C ARG A 197 -5.54 -8.94 -11.39
N SER A 198 -5.61 -9.41 -10.15
CA SER A 198 -4.97 -10.67 -9.76
C SER A 198 -5.76 -11.83 -10.35
N ARG A 199 -5.09 -12.71 -11.09
CA ARG A 199 -5.67 -13.94 -11.62
C ARG A 199 -4.89 -15.14 -11.12
N TRP A 200 -5.63 -16.10 -10.58
CA TRP A 200 -5.15 -17.44 -10.29
C TRP A 200 -5.32 -18.31 -11.53
N SER A 201 -4.24 -18.91 -12.01
CA SER A 201 -4.28 -19.84 -13.14
C SER A 201 -3.13 -20.84 -13.02
N ALA A 202 -3.41 -22.14 -13.20
CA ALA A 202 -2.42 -23.22 -13.15
C ALA A 202 -1.51 -23.21 -11.89
N GLY A 203 -2.06 -22.90 -10.71
CA GLY A 203 -1.30 -22.83 -9.45
C GLY A 203 -0.40 -21.59 -9.31
N LYS A 204 -0.54 -20.61 -10.21
CA LYS A 204 0.31 -19.43 -10.32
C LYS A 204 -0.51 -18.17 -10.08
N LEU A 205 0.07 -17.21 -9.34
CA LEU A 205 -0.51 -15.90 -9.13
C LEU A 205 0.02 -14.96 -10.22
N SER A 206 -0.88 -14.49 -11.08
CA SER A 206 -0.56 -13.54 -12.15
C SER A 206 -1.24 -12.20 -11.90
N PHE A 207 -0.56 -11.11 -12.26
CA PHE A 207 -1.14 -9.78 -12.27
C PHE A 207 -1.35 -9.34 -13.71
N ARG A 208 -2.60 -9.03 -14.07
CA ARG A 208 -2.93 -8.48 -15.39
C ARG A 208 -3.22 -7.01 -15.25
N TYR A 209 -2.38 -6.19 -15.87
CA TYR A 209 -2.64 -4.76 -16.02
C TYR A 209 -3.52 -4.52 -17.24
N SER A 210 -4.54 -3.69 -17.07
CA SER A 210 -5.50 -3.31 -18.11
C SER A 210 -4.89 -2.27 -19.05
N ALA A 211 -3.80 -2.63 -19.73
CA ALA A 211 -3.27 -1.89 -20.86
C ALA A 211 -3.94 -2.37 -22.16
N PRO A 212 -4.07 -1.49 -23.18
CA PRO A 212 -4.38 -1.92 -24.54
C PRO A 212 -3.39 -3.00 -24.98
N VAL A 213 -3.91 -4.13 -25.45
CA VAL A 213 -3.11 -5.21 -26.02
C VAL A 213 -3.58 -5.45 -27.44
N VAL A 214 -2.65 -5.84 -28.32
CA VAL A 214 -3.00 -6.30 -29.66
C VAL A 214 -3.75 -7.62 -29.52
N ALA A 215 -4.87 -7.77 -30.21
CA ALA A 215 -5.58 -9.03 -30.29
C ALA A 215 -4.63 -10.08 -30.90
N LEU A 216 -4.44 -11.21 -30.20
CA LEU A 216 -3.63 -12.31 -30.73
C LEU A 216 -4.33 -13.00 -31.90
N ASP A 217 -5.66 -13.05 -31.82
CA ASP A 217 -6.51 -13.69 -32.81
C ASP A 217 -7.93 -13.12 -32.73
N THR A 218 -8.71 -13.36 -33.78
CA THR A 218 -10.14 -13.02 -33.84
C THR A 218 -10.95 -14.30 -33.85
N ILE A 219 -11.63 -14.58 -32.73
CA ILE A 219 -12.56 -15.71 -32.63
C ILE A 219 -13.81 -15.36 -33.43
N THR A 220 -14.11 -16.17 -34.43
CA THR A 220 -15.29 -16.09 -35.28
C THR A 220 -16.36 -17.09 -34.84
N VAL A 221 -17.53 -17.03 -35.47
CA VAL A 221 -18.63 -17.99 -35.21
C VAL A 221 -18.20 -19.43 -35.50
N ASN A 222 -17.29 -19.63 -36.45
CA ASN A 222 -16.78 -20.96 -36.81
C ASN A 222 -15.87 -21.57 -35.73
N ASP A 223 -15.39 -20.76 -34.79
CA ASP A 223 -14.51 -21.19 -33.69
C ASP A 223 -15.30 -21.54 -32.41
N LEU A 224 -16.63 -21.35 -32.44
CA LEU A 224 -17.51 -21.66 -31.32
C LEU A 224 -17.94 -23.13 -31.39
N THR A 225 -18.02 -23.80 -30.25
CA THR A 225 -18.57 -25.16 -30.18
C THR A 225 -20.09 -25.15 -30.35
N GLU A 226 -20.66 -26.28 -30.76
CA GLU A 226 -22.11 -26.47 -30.93
C GLU A 226 -22.89 -26.49 -29.60
N ASP A 227 -22.18 -26.45 -28.47
CA ASP A 227 -22.76 -26.45 -27.14
C ASP A 227 -23.47 -25.12 -26.80
N ARG A 228 -24.17 -25.10 -25.65
CA ARG A 228 -24.85 -23.90 -25.14
C ARG A 228 -23.88 -22.72 -25.00
N GLN A 229 -24.13 -21.67 -25.77
CA GLN A 229 -23.39 -20.41 -25.70
C GLN A 229 -24.14 -19.39 -24.84
N ASP A 230 -23.51 -18.92 -23.76
CA ASP A 230 -24.05 -17.84 -22.93
C ASP A 230 -23.30 -16.52 -23.24
N VAL A 231 -24.03 -15.50 -23.69
CA VAL A 231 -23.51 -14.15 -23.90
C VAL A 231 -23.92 -13.26 -22.73
N THR A 232 -22.95 -12.64 -22.08
CA THR A 232 -23.26 -11.61 -21.08
C THR A 232 -23.67 -10.33 -21.80
N GLY A 233 -24.96 -10.02 -21.78
CA GLY A 233 -25.48 -8.77 -22.32
C GLY A 233 -24.87 -7.54 -21.62
N MET A 234 -24.73 -6.44 -22.36
CA MET A 234 -24.28 -5.17 -21.78
C MET A 234 -25.31 -4.69 -20.74
N GLN A 235 -24.84 -4.17 -19.59
CA GLN A 235 -25.73 -3.58 -18.59
C GLN A 235 -26.62 -2.49 -19.21
N SER A 236 -27.87 -2.43 -18.74
CA SER A 236 -28.84 -1.44 -19.17
C SER A 236 -28.29 -0.03 -18.97
N PHE A 237 -28.67 0.92 -19.82
CA PHE A 237 -28.15 2.28 -19.73
C PHE A 237 -28.39 2.90 -18.34
N ARG A 238 -29.52 2.57 -17.70
CA ARG A 238 -29.92 3.05 -16.39
C ARG A 238 -29.03 2.54 -15.26
N ASP A 239 -28.53 1.31 -15.38
CA ASP A 239 -27.74 0.64 -14.33
C ASP A 239 -26.24 0.89 -14.48
N ARG A 240 -25.81 1.60 -15.52
CA ARG A 240 -24.40 1.96 -15.73
C ARG A 240 -23.99 3.04 -14.74
N LEU A 241 -23.01 2.69 -13.91
CA LEU A 241 -22.33 3.64 -13.05
C LEU A 241 -21.53 4.63 -13.91
N ASN A 242 -21.92 5.90 -13.87
CA ASN A 242 -21.30 6.99 -14.63
C ASN A 242 -20.38 7.87 -13.75
N THR A 243 -20.48 7.73 -12.42
CA THR A 243 -19.82 8.58 -11.44
C THR A 243 -19.23 7.70 -10.35
N VAL A 244 -18.00 7.99 -9.97
CA VAL A 244 -17.31 7.35 -8.85
C VAL A 244 -16.86 8.44 -7.89
N VAL A 245 -17.09 8.23 -6.60
CA VAL A 245 -16.55 9.06 -5.52
C VAL A 245 -15.42 8.27 -4.87
N PRO A 246 -14.14 8.59 -5.17
CA PRO A 246 -13.03 7.94 -4.50
C PRO A 246 -12.91 8.44 -3.06
N LYS A 247 -12.49 7.55 -2.15
CA LYS A 247 -12.11 7.91 -0.78
C LYS A 247 -10.60 7.79 -0.64
N TYR A 248 -9.96 8.73 0.04
CA TYR A 248 -8.52 8.73 0.28
C TYR A 248 -8.19 9.27 1.67
N ARG A 249 -7.00 8.98 2.19
CA ARG A 249 -6.52 9.54 3.45
C ARG A 249 -5.74 10.82 3.19
N SER A 250 -6.00 11.87 3.97
CA SER A 250 -5.41 13.19 3.76
C SER A 250 -4.59 13.66 4.96
N PRO A 251 -3.33 14.12 4.76
CA PRO A 251 -2.55 14.76 5.82
C PRO A 251 -3.20 16.04 6.38
N LEU A 252 -3.93 16.80 5.53
CA LEU A 252 -4.65 18.01 5.96
C LEU A 252 -5.88 17.73 6.83
N HIS A 253 -6.26 16.46 6.99
CA HIS A 253 -7.43 16.02 7.74
C HIS A 253 -7.01 14.90 8.72
N ASP A 254 -5.86 15.07 9.36
CA ASP A 254 -5.36 14.16 10.41
C ASP A 254 -5.33 12.66 10.00
N TRP A 255 -5.05 12.42 8.72
CA TRP A 255 -5.00 11.07 8.13
C TRP A 255 -6.33 10.30 8.15
N GLU A 256 -7.44 11.01 8.32
CA GLU A 256 -8.79 10.46 8.20
C GLU A 256 -9.14 10.14 6.73
N LEU A 257 -10.07 9.20 6.55
CA LEU A 257 -10.61 8.86 5.23
C LEU A 257 -11.64 9.91 4.80
N ILE A 258 -11.30 10.68 3.78
CA ILE A 258 -12.16 11.70 3.19
C ILE A 258 -12.64 11.33 1.79
N ASP A 259 -13.81 11.85 1.43
CA ASP A 259 -14.40 11.69 0.10
C ASP A 259 -13.83 12.75 -0.85
N ALA A 260 -13.34 12.31 -2.01
CA ALA A 260 -12.88 13.21 -3.07
C ALA A 260 -14.05 13.75 -3.89
N SER A 261 -13.79 14.76 -4.72
CA SER A 261 -14.76 15.24 -5.69
C SER A 261 -15.21 14.11 -6.64
N PRO A 262 -16.51 14.02 -6.97
CA PRO A 262 -17.01 12.98 -7.86
C PRO A 262 -16.35 13.06 -9.23
N VAL A 263 -15.84 11.93 -9.73
CA VAL A 263 -15.31 11.81 -11.09
C VAL A 263 -16.38 11.18 -11.97
N ALA A 264 -16.91 11.97 -12.90
CA ALA A 264 -17.91 11.53 -13.87
C ALA A 264 -17.29 11.34 -15.26
N VAL A 265 -17.65 10.26 -15.93
CA VAL A 265 -17.24 10.01 -17.32
C VAL A 265 -18.35 10.48 -18.25
N SER A 266 -18.11 11.58 -18.94
CA SER A 266 -19.13 12.26 -19.76
C SER A 266 -19.67 11.41 -20.92
N THR A 267 -18.88 10.47 -21.43
CA THR A 267 -19.29 9.55 -22.52
C THR A 267 -20.31 8.49 -22.09
N LEU A 268 -20.49 8.28 -20.78
CA LEU A 268 -21.49 7.38 -20.20
C LEU A 268 -22.70 8.12 -19.64
N LEU A 269 -22.79 9.44 -19.88
CA LEU A 269 -23.95 10.21 -19.44
C LEU A 269 -25.20 9.77 -20.21
N PRO A 270 -26.33 9.56 -19.51
CA PRO A 270 -27.61 9.48 -20.19
C PRO A 270 -27.74 10.69 -21.07
N ARG A 271 -28.07 10.45 -22.34
CA ARG A 271 -28.61 11.48 -23.22
C ARG A 271 -29.87 11.98 -22.53
N MET A 272 -29.71 12.94 -21.62
CA MET A 272 -30.84 13.65 -21.04
C MET A 272 -31.61 14.22 -22.23
N ALA A 273 -32.89 13.88 -22.27
CA ALA A 273 -33.83 14.34 -23.25
C ALA A 273 -33.59 15.84 -23.51
N ARG A 274 -33.40 16.20 -24.78
CA ARG A 274 -33.53 17.59 -25.23
C ARG A 274 -34.87 18.08 -24.67
N LYS A 275 -34.86 18.93 -23.64
CA LYS A 275 -36.02 19.75 -23.32
C LYS A 275 -36.32 20.52 -24.59
N SER A 276 -37.46 20.24 -25.21
CA SER A 276 -37.98 21.01 -26.33
C SER A 276 -38.06 22.47 -25.88
N ALA A 277 -37.11 23.29 -26.32
CA ALA A 277 -37.24 24.73 -26.25
C ALA A 277 -38.35 25.09 -27.24
N LYS A 278 -39.54 25.41 -26.73
CA LYS A 278 -40.61 26.03 -27.52
C LYS A 278 -40.01 27.25 -28.23
N SER A 279 -39.95 27.20 -29.55
CA SER A 279 -39.64 28.35 -30.38
C SER A 279 -40.74 29.39 -30.23
N GLY A 280 -40.50 30.43 -29.44
CA GLY A 280 -41.25 31.67 -29.52
C GLY A 280 -40.84 32.37 -30.82
N ARG A 281 -41.70 32.27 -31.85
CA ARG A 281 -41.54 33.06 -33.08
C ARG A 281 -42.13 34.44 -32.82
N LEU A 282 -41.26 35.43 -32.68
CA LEU A 282 -41.60 36.83 -32.90
C LEU A 282 -42.14 36.98 -34.32
N THR A 283 -43.37 37.47 -34.44
CA THR A 283 -43.84 38.15 -35.65
C THR A 283 -43.95 39.63 -35.34
N SER A 284 -43.39 40.43 -36.25
CA SER A 284 -43.58 41.87 -36.42
C SER A 284 -45.02 42.31 -36.27
#